data_AF-A0A183ALP9-F1
#
_entry.id   AF-A0A183ALP9-F1
#
_cell.length_a   1.000
_cell.length_b   1.000
_cell.length_c   1.000
_cell.angle_alpha   90.00
_cell.angle_beta   90.00
_cell.angle_gamma   90.00
#
_symmetry.space_group_name_H-M   'P 1'
#
loop_
_entity.id
_entity.type
_entity.pdbx_description
1 polymer ?
#
loop_
_entity_poly.entity_id
_entity_poly.type
_entity_poly.pdbx_seq_one_letter_code
_entity_poly.pdbx_strand_id
1 'polypeptide(L)' 'MWEVFTCCAENPYQGMNNTQVYQYIVGGGRLQKPAVCPERIYVLMLECWQHEPNRRPSFEYICQKIGGYLDQNCEN' A
#
# COMPACT_ATOMS: atom_id res chain seq x y z
N MET A 1 2.23 0.15 -5.63
CA MET A 1 1.95 -1.11 -4.92
C MET A 1 0.48 -1.48 -5.01
N TRP A 2 -0.45 -0.70 -4.45
CA TRP A 2 -1.89 -1.02 -4.49
C TRP A 2 -2.43 -1.30 -5.90
N GLU A 3 -2.13 -0.45 -6.87
CA GLU A 3 -2.58 -0.61 -8.27
C GLU A 3 -2.10 -1.92 -8.92
N VAL A 4 -0.90 -2.40 -8.55
CA VAL A 4 -0.38 -3.68 -9.04
C VAL A 4 -1.23 -4.84 -8.53
N PHE A 5 -1.66 -4.78 -7.27
CA PHE A 5 -2.51 -5.81 -6.67
C PHE A 5 -3.99 -5.70 -7.04
N THR A 6 -4.45 -4.56 -7.56
CA THR A 6 -5.75 -4.47 -8.22
C THR A 6 -5.67 -4.77 -9.71
N CYS A 7 -4.51 -5.20 -10.23
CA CYS A 7 -4.26 -5.42 -11.66
C CYS A 7 -4.63 -4.20 -12.52
N CYS A 8 -4.49 -2.99 -11.98
CA CYS A 8 -4.93 -1.73 -12.57
C CYS A 8 -6.42 -1.70 -12.97
N ALA A 9 -7.24 -2.61 -12.43
CA ALA A 9 -8.67 -2.68 -12.72
C ALA A 9 -9.47 -1.57 -12.01
N GLU A 10 -8.93 -1.05 -10.91
CA GLU A 10 -9.55 -0.02 -10.08
C GLU A 10 -8.68 1.23 -10.03
N ASN A 11 -9.33 2.40 -10.09
CA ASN A 11 -8.66 3.67 -9.87
C ASN A 11 -8.58 3.99 -8.37
N PRO A 12 -7.43 4.46 -7.87
CA PRO A 12 -7.31 4.90 -6.48
C PRO A 12 -8.37 5.95 -6.13
N TYR A 13 -9.12 5.72 -5.05
CA TYR A 13 -10.17 6.62 -4.57
C TYR A 13 -11.23 6.97 -5.63
N GLN A 14 -11.58 6.00 -6.49
CA GLN A 14 -12.57 6.18 -7.54
C GLN A 14 -13.85 6.89 -7.04
N GLY A 15 -14.28 7.91 -7.79
CA GLY A 15 -15.46 8.71 -7.46
C GLY A 15 -15.20 9.90 -6.52
N MET A 16 -13.96 10.09 -6.04
CA MET A 16 -13.56 11.25 -5.25
C MET A 16 -12.74 12.24 -6.09
N ASN A 17 -12.99 13.54 -5.91
CA ASN A 17 -12.11 14.58 -6.44
C ASN A 17 -10.90 14.84 -5.52
N ASN A 18 -9.90 15.60 -5.99
CA ASN A 18 -8.66 15.85 -5.25
C ASN A 18 -8.89 16.42 -3.82
N THR A 19 -9.87 17.32 -3.65
CA THR A 19 -10.18 17.89 -2.33
C THR A 19 -10.79 16.84 -1.40
N GLN A 20 -11.69 16.01 -1.90
CA GLN A 20 -12.31 14.92 -1.14
C GLN A 20 -11.27 13.86 -0.76
N VAL A 21 -10.36 13.51 -1.68
CA VAL A 21 -9.25 12.58 -1.41
C VAL A 21 -8.34 13.14 -0.32
N TYR A 22 -7.98 14.43 -0.41
CA TYR A 22 -7.17 15.09 0.61
C TYR A 22 -7.84 15.01 2.00
N GLN A 23 -9.11 15.38 2.10
CA GLN A 23 -9.87 15.32 3.35
C GLN A 23 -9.95 13.90 3.91
N TYR A 24 -10.19 12.91 3.05
CA TYR A 24 -10.24 11.50 3.44
C TYR A 24 -8.90 11.01 4.00
N ILE A 25 -7.79 11.32 3.33
CA ILE A 25 -6.44 10.91 3.76
C ILE A 25 -6.04 11.60 5.07
N VAL A 26 -6.33 12.89 5.21
CA VAL A 26 -6.08 13.64 6.45
C VAL A 26 -6.92 13.10 7.61
N GLY A 27 -8.16 12.68 7.34
CA GLY A 27 -9.03 12.00 8.30
C GLY A 27 -8.61 10.57 8.67
N GLY A 28 -7.48 10.08 8.14
CA GLY A 28 -6.96 8.73 8.42
C GLY A 28 -7.48 7.64 7.48
N GLY A 29 -8.34 7.99 6.51
CA GLY A 29 -8.81 7.08 5.49
C GLY A 29 -7.68 6.61 4.57
N ARG A 30 -7.69 5.33 4.19
CA ARG A 30 -6.73 4.70 3.28
C ARG A 30 -7.46 3.78 2.31
N LEU A 31 -6.79 3.44 1.21
CA LEU A 31 -7.31 2.45 0.26
C LEU A 31 -7.48 1.10 0.95
N GLN A 32 -8.58 0.41 0.64
CA GLN A 32 -8.86 -0.92 1.17
C GLN A 32 -7.87 -1.96 0.63
N LYS A 33 -7.69 -3.06 1.36
CA LYS A 33 -6.84 -4.17 0.93
C LYS A 33 -7.43 -4.85 -0.32
N PRO A 34 -6.69 -4.96 -1.43
CA PRO A 34 -7.13 -5.74 -2.59
C PRO A 34 -7.32 -7.22 -2.22
N ALA A 35 -8.25 -7.91 -2.90
CA ALA A 35 -8.59 -9.30 -2.61
C ALA A 35 -7.38 -10.24 -2.76
N VAL A 36 -6.60 -10.06 -3.82
CA VAL A 36 -5.41 -10.88 -4.14
C VAL A 36 -4.14 -10.42 -3.39
N CYS A 37 -4.22 -9.35 -2.60
CA CYS A 37 -3.06 -8.82 -1.88
C CYS A 37 -2.80 -9.60 -0.59
N PRO A 38 -1.60 -10.19 -0.41
CA PRO A 38 -1.18 -10.80 0.84
C PRO A 38 -1.17 -9.77 1.98
N GLU A 39 -1.59 -10.20 3.17
CA GLU A 39 -1.69 -9.31 4.35
C GLU A 39 -0.38 -8.58 4.65
N ARG A 40 0.75 -9.31 4.59
CA ARG A 40 2.10 -8.76 4.82
C ARG A 40 2.47 -7.62 3.87
N ILE A 41 1.97 -7.63 2.64
CA ILE A 41 2.20 -6.56 1.67
C ILE A 41 1.30 -5.37 1.99
N TYR A 42 0.04 -5.62 2.36
CA TYR A 42 -0.87 -4.54 2.76
C TYR A 42 -0.39 -3.80 4.00
N VAL A 43 0.15 -4.52 5.00
CA VAL A 43 0.82 -3.91 6.16
C VAL A 43 1.97 -3.00 5.70
N LEU A 44 2.82 -3.45 4.77
CA LEU A 44 3.88 -2.62 4.20
C LEU A 44 3.34 -1.39 3.45
N MET A 45 2.19 -1.50 2.76
CA MET A 45 1.52 -0.34 2.17
C MET A 45 1.05 0.66 3.24
N LEU A 46 0.50 0.20 4.36
CA LEU A 46 0.10 1.05 5.48
C LEU A 46 1.29 1.74 6.15
N GLU A 47 2.45 1.07 6.25
CA GLU A 47 3.72 1.69 6.68
C GLU A 47 4.15 2.79 5.71
N CYS A 48 4.00 2.59 4.41
CA CYS A 48 4.28 3.63 3.41
C CYS A 48 3.30 4.81 3.49
N TRP A 49 2.06 4.56 3.93
CA TRP A 49 0.99 5.56 4.04
C TRP A 49 0.87 6.20 5.42
N GLN A 50 1.93 6.15 6.24
CA GLN A 50 1.98 6.87 7.51
C GLN A 50 1.79 8.38 7.30
N HIS A 51 0.99 8.98 8.18
CA HIS A 51 0.70 10.41 8.13
C HIS A 51 1.98 11.22 8.32
N GLU A 52 2.77 10.88 9.34
CA GLU A 52 4.09 11.45 9.59
C GLU A 52 5.10 10.97 8.54
N PRO A 53 5.72 11.87 7.75
CA PRO A 53 6.70 11.48 6.74
C PRO A 53 7.90 10.72 7.30
N ASN A 54 8.35 11.07 8.51
CA ASN A 54 9.52 10.46 9.17
C ASN A 54 9.27 9.01 9.61
N ARG A 55 8.01 8.57 9.68
CA ARG A 55 7.65 7.18 10.01
C ARG A 55 7.57 6.28 8.79
N ARG A 56 7.68 6.85 7.58
CA ARG A 56 7.63 6.07 6.35
C ARG A 56 8.96 5.34 6.17
N PRO A 57 8.93 4.06 5.79
CA PRO A 57 10.15 3.30 5.56
C PRO A 57 10.94 3.86 4.36
N SER A 58 12.25 3.63 4.37
CA SER A 58 13.10 3.92 3.22
C SER A 58 12.82 2.93 2.08
N PHE A 59 13.15 3.33 0.85
CA PHE A 59 13.08 2.41 -0.28
C PHE A 59 13.95 1.17 -0.10
N GLU A 60 15.12 1.31 0.53
CA GLU A 60 16.00 0.18 0.86
C GLU A 60 15.28 -0.86 1.73
N TYR A 61 14.62 -0.41 2.80
CA TYR A 61 13.84 -1.30 3.68
C TYR A 61 12.66 -1.94 2.94
N ILE A 62 11.94 -1.17 2.12
CA ILE A 62 10.83 -1.68 1.31
C ILE A 62 11.31 -2.79 0.36
N CYS A 63 12.40 -2.57 -0.36
CA CYS A 63 12.99 -3.54 -1.27
C CYS A 63 13.44 -4.81 -0.54
N GLN A 64 14.10 -4.68 0.61
CA GLN A 64 14.52 -5.82 1.43
C GLN A 64 13.33 -6.66 1.88
N LYS A 65 12.25 -6.02 2.37
CA LYS A 65 11.02 -6.72 2.79
C LYS A 65 10.35 -7.45 1.64
N ILE A 66 10.19 -6.79 0.50
CA ILE A 66 9.60 -7.40 -0.69
C ILE A 66 10.46 -8.58 -1.18
N GLY A 67 11.79 -8.43 -1.21
CA GLY A 67 12.72 -9.51 -1.55
C GLY A 67 12.53 -10.73 -0.65
N GLY A 68 12.55 -10.54 0.67
CA GLY A 68 12.36 -11.64 1.62
C GLY A 68 10.99 -12.32 1.50
N TYR A 69 9.94 -11.59 1.09
CA TYR A 69 8.63 -12.19 0.83
C TYR A 69 8.60 -13.06 -0.43
N LEU A 70 9.38 -12.71 -1.45
CA LEU A 70 9.51 -13.50 -2.67
C LEU A 70 10.30 -14.78 -2.41
N ASP A 71 11.37 -14.70 -1.63
CA ASP A 71 12.19 -15.87 -1.28
C ASP A 71 11.38 -16.93 -0.50
N GLN A 72 10.53 -16.49 0.43
CA GLN A 72 9.61 -17.35 1.19
C GLN A 72 8.50 -18.00 0.33
N ASN A 73 8.18 -17.42 -0.83
CA ASN A 73 7.19 -17.99 -1.75
C ASN A 73 7.79 -19.07 -2.66
N CYS A 74 9.12 -19.17 -2.76
CA CYS A 74 9.80 -20.20 -3.53
C CYS A 74 10.02 -21.50 -2.75
N GLU A 75 9.78 -21.50 -1.43
CA GLU A 75 9.93 -22.66 -0.54
C GLU A 75 8.60 -23.39 -0.23
N ASN A 76 7.50 -22.99 -0.87
CA ASN A 76 6.18 -23.65 -0.81
C ASN A 76 5.72 -24.10 -2.19
#